data_AF-A0A2V9D1L9-F1
#
_entry.id   AF-A0A2V9D1L9-F1
#
_cell.length_a   1.000
_cell.length_b   1.000
_cell.length_c   1.000
_cell.angle_alpha   90.00
_cell.angle_beta   90.00
_cell.angle_gamma   90.00
#
_symmetry.space_group_name_H-M   'P 1'
#
loop_
_entity.id
_entity.type
_entity.pdbx_description
1 polymer ?
#
loop_
_entity_poly.entity_id
_entity_poly.type
_entity_poly.pdbx_seq_one_letter_code
_entity_poly.pdbx_strand_id
1 'polypeptide(L)'
;MRVFRRLLLLCFVWGTPGAFAQMTKVEPQIVTETSLEGKVAVIEVAPRFVTTVRLPEAVNSLVVGDPSQFQAEHSEREPRLIFVKAISAKPAQSGRKPGKPKPRGFLSQV
;
A
#
# COMPACT_ATOMS: atom_id res chain seq x y z
N MET A 1 55.84 -37.53 -8.86
CA MET A 1 55.19 -37.19 -10.15
C MET A 1 54.00 -38.14 -10.33
N ARG A 2 52.74 -37.73 -10.23
CA ARG A 2 51.95 -37.07 -11.28
C ARG A 2 50.84 -36.22 -10.64
N VAL A 3 51.18 -34.95 -10.50
CA VAL A 3 50.35 -33.73 -10.41
C VAL A 3 48.91 -33.89 -10.94
N PHE A 4 47.88 -33.62 -10.14
CA PHE A 4 47.35 -32.28 -9.83
C PHE A 4 47.10 -31.44 -11.10
N ARG A 5 46.32 -31.96 -12.05
CA ARG A 5 45.84 -31.17 -13.20
C ARG A 5 44.74 -31.96 -13.90
N ARG A 6 43.60 -31.30 -14.18
CA ARG A 6 42.36 -31.80 -14.82
C ARG A 6 41.32 -32.25 -13.78
N LEU A 7 40.13 -31.69 -13.70
CA LEU A 7 39.48 -30.71 -14.56
C LEU A 7 38.37 -30.03 -13.73
N LEU A 8 38.66 -28.78 -13.42
CA LEU A 8 37.90 -27.79 -12.67
C LEU A 8 36.61 -27.39 -13.43
N LEU A 9 35.61 -28.28 -13.51
CA LEU A 9 34.47 -28.08 -14.43
C LEU A 9 33.14 -28.75 -14.05
N LEU A 10 32.79 -28.83 -12.76
CA LEU A 10 31.51 -29.44 -12.34
C LEU A 10 30.72 -28.67 -11.27
N CYS A 11 31.10 -27.43 -10.94
CA CYS A 11 30.38 -26.62 -9.95
C CYS A 11 29.82 -25.29 -10.48
N PHE A 12 29.80 -25.06 -11.79
CA PHE A 12 29.24 -23.83 -12.39
C PHE A 12 27.72 -23.90 -12.60
N VAL A 13 26.99 -24.41 -11.61
CA VAL A 13 25.54 -24.21 -11.54
C VAL A 13 25.18 -23.74 -10.13
N TRP A 14 25.84 -22.67 -9.68
CA TRP A 14 25.19 -21.75 -8.76
C TRP A 14 24.21 -20.91 -9.58
N GLY A 15 23.09 -21.53 -9.93
CA GLY A 15 21.90 -20.78 -10.32
C GLY A 15 21.55 -19.89 -9.14
N THR A 16 21.71 -18.58 -9.30
CA THR A 16 21.10 -17.61 -8.40
C THR A 16 19.61 -17.92 -8.36
N PRO A 17 19.01 -18.22 -7.19
CA PRO A 17 17.56 -18.27 -7.11
C PRO A 17 17.07 -16.86 -7.42
N GLY A 18 16.62 -16.65 -8.66
CA GLY A 18 15.85 -15.48 -9.03
C GLY A 18 14.65 -15.45 -8.11
N ALA A 19 14.63 -14.52 -7.17
CA ALA A 19 13.48 -14.28 -6.33
C ALA A 19 12.32 -13.94 -7.27
N PHE A 20 11.44 -14.92 -7.53
CA PHE A 20 10.17 -14.66 -8.17
C PHE A 20 9.42 -13.70 -7.25
N ALA A 21 9.33 -12.44 -7.68
CA ALA A 21 8.43 -11.49 -7.05
C ALA A 21 7.02 -12.09 -7.11
N GLN A 22 6.52 -12.54 -5.96
CA GLN A 22 5.18 -13.08 -5.84
C GLN A 22 4.20 -11.97 -6.22
N MET A 23 3.67 -12.02 -7.42
CA MET A 23 2.59 -11.13 -7.84
C MET A 23 1.36 -11.55 -7.04
N THR A 24 1.05 -10.79 -6.00
CA THR A 24 -0.21 -10.97 -5.26
C THR A 24 -1.35 -10.73 -6.25
N LYS A 25 -2.18 -11.75 -6.50
CA LYS A 25 -3.38 -11.63 -7.34
C LYS A 25 -4.37 -10.73 -6.58
N VAL A 26 -4.54 -9.50 -7.07
CA VAL A 26 -5.49 -8.53 -6.52
C VAL A 26 -6.78 -8.65 -7.32
N GLU A 27 -7.88 -8.99 -6.64
CA GLU A 27 -9.23 -8.97 -7.21
C GLU A 27 -9.80 -7.55 -6.97
N PRO A 28 -10.09 -6.76 -8.02
CA PRO A 28 -10.63 -5.42 -7.82
C PRO A 28 -12.06 -5.48 -7.27
N GLN A 29 -12.37 -4.62 -6.31
CA GLN A 29 -13.70 -4.53 -5.70
C GLN A 29 -14.21 -3.09 -5.72
N ILE A 30 -15.51 -2.93 -5.95
CA ILE A 30 -16.22 -1.65 -5.84
C ILE A 30 -17.14 -1.76 -4.62
N VAL A 31 -16.92 -0.90 -3.63
CA VAL A 31 -17.67 -0.87 -2.38
C VAL A 31 -18.33 0.50 -2.24
N THR A 32 -19.61 0.50 -1.87
CA THR A 32 -20.38 1.73 -1.59
C THR A 32 -20.87 1.69 -0.15
N GLU A 33 -20.38 2.62 0.65
CA GLU A 33 -20.80 2.81 2.04
C GLU A 33 -21.68 4.06 2.14
N THR A 34 -22.92 3.91 2.64
CA THR A 34 -23.90 5.00 2.71
C THR A 34 -23.98 5.66 4.09
N SER A 35 -23.38 5.06 5.12
CA SER A 35 -23.41 5.55 6.51
C SER A 35 -22.01 5.70 7.07
N LEU A 36 -21.40 6.87 6.80
CA LEU A 36 -20.06 7.22 7.26
C LEU A 36 -20.06 8.23 8.42
N GLU A 37 -21.23 8.73 8.84
CA GLU A 37 -21.35 9.74 9.89
C GLU A 37 -20.69 9.28 11.20
N GLY A 38 -19.62 9.99 11.60
CA GLY A 38 -18.84 9.68 12.81
C GLY A 38 -18.06 8.36 12.77
N LYS A 39 -18.01 7.67 11.62
CA LYS A 39 -17.36 6.36 11.47
C LYS A 39 -16.06 6.49 10.67
N VAL A 40 -15.11 5.63 11.01
CA VAL A 40 -13.86 5.47 10.25
C VAL A 40 -14.07 4.39 9.20
N ALA A 41 -14.01 4.77 7.93
CA ALA A 41 -13.95 3.81 6.83
C ALA A 41 -12.55 3.18 6.76
N VAL A 42 -12.49 1.87 6.54
CA VAL A 42 -11.24 1.16 6.26
C VAL A 42 -11.21 0.84 4.77
N ILE A 43 -10.12 1.21 4.12
CA ILE A 43 -9.91 0.97 2.70
C ILE A 43 -8.63 0.15 2.56
N GLU A 44 -8.74 -0.97 1.87
CA GLU A 44 -7.57 -1.77 1.51
C GLU A 44 -6.95 -1.24 0.22
N VAL A 45 -5.63 -1.09 0.24
CA VAL A 45 -4.86 -0.58 -0.90
C VAL A 45 -3.76 -1.58 -1.22
N ALA A 46 -3.65 -1.94 -2.50
CA ALA A 46 -2.64 -2.88 -2.96
C ALA A 46 -1.47 -2.16 -3.63
N PRO A 47 -0.22 -2.63 -3.46
CA PRO A 47 0.92 -2.09 -4.18
C PRO A 47 0.69 -2.18 -5.69
N ARG A 48 1.08 -1.15 -6.43
CA ARG A 48 0.91 -1.04 -7.91
C ARG A 48 -0.52 -0.89 -8.41
N PHE A 49 -1.50 -0.70 -7.52
CA PHE A 49 -2.87 -0.33 -7.86
C PHE A 49 -3.16 1.08 -7.36
N VAL A 50 -4.08 1.76 -8.05
CA VAL A 50 -4.64 3.04 -7.60
C VAL A 50 -6.04 2.76 -7.07
N THR A 51 -6.28 3.10 -5.81
CA THR A 51 -7.62 3.04 -5.23
C THR A 51 -8.28 4.41 -5.34
N THR A 52 -9.38 4.48 -6.09
CA THR A 52 -10.18 5.70 -6.23
C THR A 52 -11.29 5.68 -5.18
N VAL A 53 -11.43 6.77 -4.43
CA VAL A 53 -12.49 6.94 -3.44
C VAL A 53 -13.32 8.14 -3.82
N ARG A 54 -14.63 7.96 -3.89
CA ARG A 54 -15.59 9.04 -4.12
C ARG A 54 -16.28 9.39 -2.81
N LEU A 55 -16.07 10.61 -2.34
CA LEU A 55 -16.64 11.13 -1.12
C LEU A 55 -17.99 11.83 -1.40
N PRO A 56 -18.90 11.91 -0.41
CA PRO A 56 -20.18 12.57 -0.58
C PRO A 56 -20.02 14.09 -0.82
N GLU A 57 -18.99 14.68 -0.22
CA GLU A 57 -18.69 16.11 -0.24
C GLU A 57 -17.29 16.40 -0.80
N ALA A 58 -17.04 17.66 -1.12
CA ALA A 58 -15.75 18.12 -1.65
C ALA A 58 -14.66 18.08 -0.58
N VAL A 59 -13.48 17.60 -0.96
CA VAL A 59 -12.29 17.56 -0.10
C VAL A 59 -11.48 18.84 -0.30
N ASN A 60 -11.23 19.55 0.79
CA ASN A 60 -10.36 20.73 0.80
C ASN A 60 -8.92 20.40 1.21
N SER A 61 -8.72 19.30 1.96
CA SER A 61 -7.41 18.89 2.45
C SER A 61 -7.33 17.38 2.63
N LEU A 62 -6.15 16.81 2.33
CA LEU A 62 -5.88 15.38 2.48
C LEU A 62 -4.57 15.20 3.26
N VAL A 63 -4.63 14.40 4.32
CA VAL A 63 -3.46 14.07 5.15
C VAL A 63 -3.23 12.57 5.11
N VAL A 64 -2.00 12.18 4.82
CA VAL A 64 -1.58 10.78 4.74
C VAL A 64 -0.56 10.51 5.83
N GLY A 65 -0.83 9.50 6.65
CA GLY A 65 0.15 8.97 7.59
C GLY A 65 1.23 8.17 6.84
N ASP A 66 2.49 8.38 7.24
CA ASP A 66 3.71 7.84 6.64
C ASP A 66 3.76 7.94 5.09
N PRO A 67 4.16 9.12 4.56
CA PRO A 67 4.33 9.35 3.13
C PRO A 67 5.34 8.42 2.44
N SER A 68 6.17 7.70 3.19
CA SER A 68 7.11 6.72 2.61
C SER A 68 6.41 5.41 2.22
N GLN A 69 5.25 5.12 2.83
CA GLN A 69 4.47 3.90 2.59
C GLN A 69 3.25 4.16 1.71
N PHE A 70 2.64 5.35 1.84
CA PHE A 70 1.40 5.72 1.16
C PHE A 70 1.51 7.07 0.48
N GLN A 71 0.87 7.19 -0.68
CA GLN A 71 0.66 8.46 -1.37
C GLN A 71 -0.83 8.65 -1.57
N ALA A 72 -1.29 9.88 -1.41
CA ALA A 72 -2.66 10.22 -1.79
C ALA A 72 -2.73 11.59 -2.46
N GLU A 73 -3.59 11.68 -3.45
CA GLU A 73 -3.77 12.86 -4.29
C GLU A 73 -5.26 13.19 -4.35
N HIS A 74 -5.59 14.47 -4.40
CA HIS A 74 -6.94 14.94 -4.70
C HIS A 74 -6.90 15.79 -5.98
N SER A 75 -8.00 15.80 -6.73
CA SER A 75 -8.12 16.64 -7.93
C SER A 75 -8.90 17.90 -7.62
N GLU A 76 -8.39 19.07 -7.97
CA GLU A 76 -9.15 20.32 -7.89
C GLU A 76 -10.31 20.36 -8.89
N ARG A 77 -10.18 19.63 -10.02
CA ARG A 77 -11.24 19.52 -11.03
C ARG A 77 -12.35 18.59 -10.61
N GLU A 78 -12.02 17.59 -9.80
CA GLU A 78 -12.95 16.59 -9.27
C GLU A 78 -12.79 16.49 -7.74
N PRO A 79 -13.25 17.50 -6.99
CA PRO A 79 -12.92 17.66 -5.56
C PRO A 79 -13.52 16.57 -4.66
N ARG A 80 -14.43 15.74 -5.19
CA ARG A 80 -15.00 14.59 -4.48
C ARG A 80 -14.21 13.30 -4.67
N LEU A 81 -13.18 13.32 -5.53
CA LEU A 81 -12.33 12.17 -5.79
C LEU A 81 -10.98 12.32 -5.13
N ILE A 82 -10.58 11.26 -4.44
CA ILE A 82 -9.21 11.08 -3.98
C ILE A 82 -8.65 9.78 -4.55
N PHE A 83 -7.35 9.76 -4.78
CA PHE A 83 -6.60 8.61 -5.26
C PHE A 83 -5.59 8.22 -4.20
N VAL A 84 -5.58 6.95 -3.81
CA VAL A 84 -4.64 6.41 -2.81
C VAL A 84 -3.80 5.32 -3.44
N LYS A 85 -2.49 5.36 -3.17
CA LYS A 85 -1.50 4.43 -3.69
C LYS A 85 -0.67 3.87 -2.53
N ALA A 86 -0.51 2.55 -2.49
CA ALA A 86 0.51 1.92 -1.68
C ALA A 86 1.84 1.93 -2.44
N ILE A 87 2.87 2.54 -1.84
CA ILE A 87 4.21 2.67 -2.45
C ILE A 87 5.09 1.51 -2.01
N SER A 88 4.83 0.98 -0.81
CA SER A 88 5.59 -0.12 -0.22
C SER A 88 4.98 -1.47 -0.56
N ALA A 89 5.83 -2.46 -0.84
CA ALA A 89 5.41 -3.86 -0.94
C ALA A 89 5.20 -4.52 0.43
N LYS A 90 5.62 -3.87 1.52
CA LYS A 90 5.43 -4.37 2.89
C LYS A 90 4.05 -3.95 3.40
N PRO A 91 3.36 -4.81 4.17
CA PRO A 91 2.13 -4.41 4.85
C PRO A 91 2.38 -3.20 5.76
N ALA A 92 1.54 -2.18 5.63
CA ALA A 92 1.58 -0.96 6.42
C ALA A 92 0.14 -0.48 6.72
N GLN A 93 -0.01 0.46 7.64
CA GLN A 93 -1.30 1.07 7.96
C GLN A 93 -1.15 2.58 8.10
N SER A 94 -2.10 3.33 7.53
CA SER A 94 -2.23 4.76 7.70
C SER A 94 -3.53 5.07 8.46
N GLY A 95 -3.47 5.93 9.49
CA GLY A 95 -4.63 6.28 10.31
C GLY A 95 -4.93 5.28 11.44
N ARG A 96 -6.17 5.32 11.96
CA ARG A 96 -6.58 4.60 13.18
C ARG A 96 -7.25 3.27 12.86
N LYS A 97 -6.87 2.20 13.58
CA LYS A 97 -7.60 0.92 13.56
C LYS A 97 -8.92 1.04 14.36
N PRO A 98 -10.07 0.62 13.80
CA PRO A 98 -11.32 0.55 14.55
C PRO A 98 -11.14 -0.28 15.83
N GLY A 99 -11.63 0.22 16.98
CA GLY A 99 -11.61 -0.50 18.26
C GLY A 99 -10.39 -0.32 19.18
N LYS A 100 -9.35 0.44 18.79
CA LYS A 100 -8.23 0.81 19.71
C LYS A 100 -8.55 2.09 20.51
N PRO A 101 -8.21 2.19 21.81
CA PRO A 101 -8.47 3.39 22.61
C PRO A 101 -7.75 4.62 22.04
N LYS A 102 -8.39 5.80 22.12
CA LYS A 102 -7.86 7.07 21.59
C LYS A 102 -6.63 7.48 22.41
N PRO A 103 -5.42 7.58 21.83
CA PRO A 103 -4.30 8.19 22.55
C PRO A 103 -4.61 9.68 22.76
N ARG A 104 -4.42 10.16 24.01
CA ARG A 104 -4.53 11.59 24.34
C ARG A 104 -3.52 12.33 23.47
N GLY A 105 -4.01 13.08 22.48
CA GLY A 105 -3.17 13.80 21.50
C GLY A 105 -3.60 13.64 20.03
N PHE A 106 -4.50 12.69 19.71
CA PHE A 106 -5.08 12.64 18.36
C PHE A 106 -6.11 13.76 18.22
N LEU A 107 -5.62 14.95 17.84
CA LEU A 107 -6.44 16.05 17.35
C LEU A 107 -7.23 15.51 16.16
N SER A 108 -8.56 15.56 16.28
CA SER A 108 -9.43 15.51 15.11
C SER A 108 -9.04 16.72 14.26
N GLN A 109 -8.22 16.50 13.23
CA GLN A 109 -8.13 17.50 12.18
C GLN A 109 -9.41 17.37 11.37
N VAL A 110 -10.27 18.38 11.62
CA VAL A 110 -11.32 19.00 10.79
C VAL A 110 -12.21 18.05 9.99
#